data_AF-A0A1Y1LYP0-F1
#
_entry.id   AF-A0A1Y1LYP0-F1
#
_cell.length_a   1.000
_cell.length_b   1.000
_cell.length_c   1.000
_cell.angle_alpha   90.00
_cell.angle_beta   90.00
_cell.angle_gamma   90.00
#
_symmetry.space_group_name_H-M   'P 1'
#
loop_
_entity.id
_entity.type
_entity.pdbx_description
1 polymer ?
#
loop_
_entity_poly.entity_id
_entity_poly.type
_entity_poly.pdbx_seq_one_letter_code
_entity_poly.pdbx_strand_id
1 'polypeptide(L)'
;SNANMRGLVQFIADLRNARARELEEKRINKELANIRQKFKDGNLSGYHKKKYVCKLLYIYILGWNVDFGHLEAVNLISAQKYSEKQIGYLAMTLFLHEKHELLHLV
;
A
#
# COMPACT_ATOMS: atom_id res chain seq x y z
N SER A 1 5.12 14.25 -14.53
CA SER A 1 4.35 15.12 -13.61
C SER A 1 4.08 14.36 -12.31
N ASN A 2 4.54 14.88 -11.17
CA ASN A 2 4.24 14.32 -9.85
C ASN A 2 2.75 14.51 -9.55
N ALA A 3 1.91 13.59 -10.03
CA ALA A 3 0.50 13.58 -9.72
C ALA A 3 0.34 13.33 -8.22
N ASN A 4 0.13 14.41 -7.48
CA ASN A 4 -0.03 14.42 -6.04
C ASN A 4 -1.14 13.41 -5.66
N MET A 5 -0.80 12.39 -4.86
CA MET A 5 -1.73 11.31 -4.51
C MET A 5 -2.70 11.80 -3.44
N ARG A 6 -3.69 12.61 -3.82
CA ARG A 6 -4.66 13.23 -2.90
C ARG A 6 -5.28 12.23 -1.91
N GLY A 7 -5.62 11.03 -2.39
CA GLY A 7 -6.19 9.99 -1.53
C GLY A 7 -5.22 9.42 -0.48
N LEU A 8 -3.90 9.44 -0.72
CA LEU A 8 -2.88 9.09 0.28
C LEU A 8 -2.70 10.24 1.27
N VAL A 9 -2.58 11.47 0.78
CA VAL A 9 -2.43 12.67 1.62
C VAL A 9 -3.60 12.81 2.58
N GLN A 10 -4.83 12.61 2.10
CA GLN A 10 -6.02 12.64 2.96
C GLN A 10 -5.99 11.53 4.01
N PHE A 11 -5.58 10.31 3.65
CA PHE A 11 -5.49 9.21 4.60
C PHE A 11 -4.48 9.50 5.72
N ILE A 12 -3.31 10.03 5.38
CA ILE A 12 -2.30 10.46 6.36
C ILE A 12 -2.85 11.57 7.26
N ALA A 13 -3.55 12.54 6.69
CA ALA A 13 -4.17 13.61 7.46
C ALA A 13 -5.24 13.07 8.44
N ASP A 14 -6.10 12.14 7.98
CA ASP A 14 -7.10 11.50 8.83
C ASP A 14 -6.44 10.80 10.04
N LEU A 15 -5.35 10.05 9.81
CA LEU A 15 -4.64 9.34 10.87
C LEU A 15 -3.94 10.31 11.83
N ARG A 16 -3.27 11.35 11.32
CA ARG A 16 -2.63 12.37 12.17
C ARG A 16 -3.61 13.15 13.04
N ASN A 17 -4.86 13.27 12.59
CA ASN A 17 -5.94 13.93 13.34
C ASN A 17 -6.65 13.01 14.33
N ALA A 18 -6.37 11.70 14.32
CA ALA A 18 -6.93 10.76 15.28
C ALA A 18 -6.33 11.02 16.68
N ARG A 19 -7.17 11.44 17.62
CA ARG A 19 -6.74 11.81 18.99
C ARG A 19 -6.63 10.61 19.94
N ALA A 20 -6.94 9.41 19.48
CA ALA A 20 -6.93 8.18 20.26
C ALA A 20 -6.53 6.99 19.38
N ARG A 21 -5.81 6.02 19.97
CA ARG A 21 -5.32 4.81 19.28
C ARG A 21 -6.47 4.00 18.65
N GLU A 22 -7.61 3.92 19.32
CA GLU A 22 -8.80 3.22 18.81
C GLU A 22 -9.38 3.89 17.55
N LEU A 23 -9.30 5.22 17.44
CA LEU A 23 -9.75 5.95 16.25
C LEU A 23 -8.81 5.72 15.07
N GLU A 24 -7.51 5.67 15.35
CA GLU A 24 -6.49 5.30 14.36
C GLU A 24 -6.75 3.88 13.84
N GLU A 25 -6.91 2.91 14.75
CA GLU A 25 -7.21 1.51 14.43
C GLU A 25 -8.48 1.38 13.58
N LYS A 26 -9.57 2.04 13.99
CA LYS A 26 -10.82 2.04 13.23
C LYS A 26 -10.64 2.61 11.82
N ARG A 27 -9.86 3.68 11.67
CA ARG A 27 -9.59 4.31 10.37
C ARG A 27 -8.72 3.41 9.48
N ILE A 28 -7.73 2.74 10.06
CA ILE A 28 -6.86 1.76 9.38
C ILE A 28 -7.68 0.57 8.91
N ASN A 29 -8.46 -0.06 9.79
CA ASN A 29 -9.29 -1.22 9.45
C ASN A 29 -10.27 -0.92 8.30
N LYS A 30 -10.88 0.27 8.32
CA LYS A 30 -11.73 0.74 7.22
C LYS A 30 -10.96 0.87 5.90
N GLU A 31 -9.73 1.40 5.94
CA GLU A 31 -8.91 1.52 4.73
C GLU A 31 -8.44 0.15 4.23
N LEU A 32 -8.00 -0.75 5.11
CA LEU A 32 -7.57 -2.10 4.75
C LEU A 32 -8.69 -2.88 4.08
N ALA A 33 -9.93 -2.81 4.61
CA ALA A 33 -11.09 -3.43 3.99
C ALA A 33 -11.38 -2.86 2.58
N ASN A 34 -11.30 -1.54 2.42
CA ASN A 34 -11.46 -0.89 1.12
C ASN A 34 -10.36 -1.31 0.12
N ILE A 35 -9.10 -1.36 0.55
CA ILE A 35 -7.99 -1.77 -0.33
C ILE A 35 -8.16 -3.23 -0.75
N ARG A 36 -8.50 -4.13 0.19
CA ARG A 36 -8.77 -5.55 -0.12
C ARG A 36 -9.85 -5.70 -1.19
N GLN A 37 -10.96 -4.99 -1.06
CA GLN A 37 -12.02 -5.02 -2.06
C GLN A 37 -11.50 -4.55 -3.42
N LYS A 38 -10.76 -3.44 -3.45
CA LYS A 38 -10.22 -2.87 -4.70
C LYS A 38 -9.20 -3.77 -5.39
N PHE A 39 -8.40 -4.52 -4.64
CA PHE A 39 -7.47 -5.49 -5.19
C PHE A 39 -8.22 -6.71 -5.75
N LYS A 40 -9.24 -7.19 -5.04
CA LYS A 40 -10.10 -8.29 -5.50
C LYS A 40 -10.84 -7.97 -6.80
N ASP A 41 -11.29 -6.73 -6.99
CA ASP A 41 -11.97 -6.29 -8.21
C ASP A 41 -11.06 -6.37 -9.47
N GLY A 42 -9.72 -6.44 -9.31
CA GLY A 42 -8.73 -6.70 -10.37
C GLY A 42 -8.50 -5.58 -11.38
N ASN A 43 -9.46 -4.66 -11.57
CA ASN A 43 -9.42 -3.65 -12.63
C ASN A 43 -8.81 -2.31 -12.18
N LEU A 44 -7.60 -2.35 -11.61
CA LEU A 44 -6.90 -1.16 -11.12
C LEU A 44 -5.83 -0.67 -12.09
N SER A 45 -5.91 0.61 -12.45
CA SER A 45 -4.81 1.27 -13.15
C SER A 45 -3.54 1.35 -12.29
N GLY A 46 -2.37 1.45 -12.93
CA GLY A 46 -1.08 1.56 -12.24
C GLY A 46 -1.04 2.69 -11.20
N TYR A 47 -1.68 3.82 -11.48
CA TYR A 47 -1.82 4.92 -10.52
C TYR A 47 -2.59 4.51 -9.26
N HIS A 48 -3.73 3.81 -9.40
CA HIS A 48 -4.53 3.36 -8.26
C HIS A 48 -3.81 2.29 -7.45
N LYS A 49 -3.19 1.32 -8.14
CA LYS A 49 -2.39 0.27 -7.52
C LYS A 49 -1.25 0.89 -6.69
N LYS A 50 -0.48 1.81 -7.28
CA LYS A 50 0.55 2.59 -6.60
C LYS A 50 0.02 3.32 -5.36
N LYS A 51 -1.10 4.04 -5.50
CA LYS A 51 -1.72 4.79 -4.39
C LYS A 51 -2.08 3.87 -3.22
N TYR A 52 -2.64 2.70 -3.49
CA TYR A 52 -3.04 1.75 -2.44
C TYR A 52 -1.85 1.06 -1.80
N VAL A 53 -0.84 0.66 -2.58
CA VAL A 53 0.42 0.12 -2.03
C VAL A 53 1.11 1.15 -1.14
N CYS A 54 1.12 2.43 -1.50
CA CYS A 54 1.63 3.49 -0.61
C CYS A 54 0.87 3.60 0.73
N LYS A 55 -0.46 3.40 0.73
CA LYS A 55 -1.23 3.39 1.97
C LYS A 55 -0.88 2.20 2.85
N LEU A 56 -0.73 1.01 2.26
CA LEU A 56 -0.30 -0.19 2.97
C LEU A 56 1.10 -0.01 3.58
N LEU A 57 2.03 0.54 2.81
CA LEU A 57 3.37 0.90 3.31
C LEU A 57 3.31 1.85 4.51
N TYR A 58 2.45 2.87 4.44
CA TYR A 58 2.31 3.81 5.56
C TYR A 58 1.76 3.13 6.81
N ILE A 59 0.76 2.26 6.67
CA ILE A 59 0.19 1.46 7.77
C ILE A 59 1.27 0.57 8.40
N TYR A 60 2.09 -0.08 7.57
CA TYR A 60 3.21 -0.90 8.01
C TYR A 60 4.26 -0.08 8.79
N ILE A 61 4.65 1.09 8.29
CA ILE A 61 5.60 2.00 8.96
C ILE A 61 5.08 2.46 10.33
N LEU A 62 3.77 2.62 10.49
CA LEU A 62 3.14 2.92 11.78
C LEU A 62 3.16 1.74 12.76
N GLY A 63 3.63 0.56 12.35
CA GLY A 63 3.75 -0.64 13.18
C GLY A 63 2.52 -1.56 13.16
N TRP A 64 1.60 -1.33 12.23
CA TRP A 64 0.42 -2.19 12.06
C TRP A 64 0.72 -3.33 11.09
N ASN A 65 0.14 -4.51 11.35
CA ASN A 65 0.31 -5.66 10.48
C ASN A 65 -0.37 -5.44 9.12
N VAL A 66 0.34 -5.80 8.05
CA VAL A 66 -0.14 -5.82 6.67
C VAL A 66 0.18 -7.18 6.07
N ASP A 67 -0.86 -7.97 5.79
CA ASP A 67 -0.78 -9.37 5.38
C ASP A 67 -1.10 -9.58 3.88
N PHE A 68 -1.35 -8.51 3.13
CA PHE A 68 -1.74 -8.56 1.72
C PHE A 68 -1.17 -7.38 0.93
N GLY A 69 -1.33 -7.41 -0.40
CA GLY A 69 -0.85 -6.36 -1.29
C GLY A 69 0.52 -6.62 -1.92
N HIS A 70 1.15 -7.75 -1.57
CA HIS A 70 2.44 -8.19 -2.12
C HIS A 70 2.38 -8.40 -3.64
N LEU A 71 1.33 -9.05 -4.15
CA LEU A 71 1.16 -9.28 -5.58
C LEU A 71 1.01 -7.96 -6.35
N GLU A 72 0.31 -6.99 -5.78
CA GLU A 72 0.18 -5.65 -6.33
C GLU A 72 1.53 -4.91 -6.32
N ALA A 73 2.35 -5.08 -5.29
CA ALA A 73 3.70 -4.54 -5.24
C ALA A 73 4.60 -5.16 -6.33
N VAL A 74 4.57 -6.50 -6.51
CA VAL A 74 5.29 -7.19 -7.59
C VAL A 74 4.85 -6.68 -8.96
N ASN A 75 3.54 -6.55 -9.18
CA ASN A 75 3.01 -5.99 -10.44
C ASN A 75 3.52 -4.57 -10.73
N LEU A 76 3.78 -3.77 -9.69
CA LEU A 76 4.32 -2.42 -9.87
C LEU A 76 5.80 -2.44 -10.28
N ILE A 77 6.58 -3.45 -9.88
CA ILE A 77 7.99 -3.61 -10.30
C ILE A 77 8.08 -3.76 -11.83
N SER A 78 7.15 -4.50 -12.43
CA SER A 78 7.07 -4.71 -13.88
C SER A 78 6.43 -3.55 -14.65
N ALA A 79 5.93 -2.52 -13.98
CA ALA A 79 5.21 -1.42 -14.63
C ALA A 79 6.15 -0.53 -15.47
N GLN A 80 5.69 -0.01 -16.62
CA GLN A 80 6.57 0.80 -17.49
C GLN A 80 6.94 2.17 -16.89
N LYS A 81 6.10 2.72 -16.00
CA LYS A 81 6.33 4.04 -15.40
C LYS A 81 7.28 3.94 -14.21
N TYR A 82 8.35 4.73 -14.22
CA TYR A 82 9.32 4.80 -13.12
C TYR A 82 8.67 4.98 -11.73
N SER A 83 7.70 5.91 -11.61
CA SER A 83 7.03 6.16 -10.32
C SER A 83 6.25 4.95 -9.79
N GLU A 84 5.83 4.03 -10.66
CA GLU A 84 5.16 2.79 -10.27
C GLU A 84 6.20 1.76 -9.85
N LYS A 85 7.26 1.55 -10.66
CA LYS A 85 8.40 0.69 -10.30
C LYS A 85 9.01 1.02 -8.96
N GLN A 86 9.29 2.31 -8.72
CA GLN A 86 9.90 2.79 -7.49
C GLN A 86 9.10 2.38 -6.25
N ILE A 87 7.78 2.47 -6.30
CA ILE A 87 6.90 2.06 -5.19
C ILE A 87 6.84 0.54 -5.07
N GLY A 88 6.84 -0.19 -6.18
CA GLY A 88 6.92 -1.65 -6.17
C GLY A 88 8.19 -2.15 -5.47
N TYR A 89 9.35 -1.62 -5.84
CA TYR A 89 10.62 -1.98 -5.20
C TYR A 89 10.64 -1.62 -3.72
N LEU A 90 10.21 -0.42 -3.35
CA LEU A 90 10.14 -0.01 -1.94
C LEU A 90 9.23 -0.92 -1.11
N ALA A 91 8.07 -1.29 -1.66
CA ALA A 91 7.13 -2.20 -1.01
C ALA A 91 7.73 -3.59 -0.81
N MET A 92 8.40 -4.15 -1.82
CA MET A 92 9.02 -5.47 -1.69
C MET A 92 10.19 -5.47 -0.70
N THR A 93 11.00 -4.41 -0.62
CA THR A 93 12.06 -4.30 0.40
C THR A 93 11.49 -4.31 1.82
N LEU A 94 10.33 -3.69 2.04
CA LEU A 94 9.73 -3.56 3.36
C LEU A 94 8.88 -4.77 3.75
N PHE A 95 8.28 -5.46 2.77
CA PHE A 95 7.42 -6.62 2.98
C PHE A 95 8.17 -7.96 2.96
N LEU A 96 9.31 -8.06 2.26
CA LEU A 96 10.12 -9.29 2.26
C LEU A 96 11.00 -9.35 3.51
N HIS A 97 10.47 -9.93 4.58
CA HIS A 97 11.32 -10.61 5.54
C HIS A 97 11.81 -11.94 4.91
N GLU A 98 13.05 -12.34 5.19
CA GLU A 98 13.80 -13.49 4.61
C GLU A 98 13.09 -14.88 4.61
N LYS A 99 11.87 -14.99 5.14
CA LYS A 99 11.08 -16.23 5.22
C LYS A 99 9.84 -16.28 4.31
N HIS A 100 9.64 -15.32 3.40
CA HIS A 100 8.45 -15.30 2.57
C HIS A 100 8.61 -16.12 1.28
N GLU A 101 7.67 -17.04 1.00
CA GLU A 101 7.62 -17.91 -0.20
C GLU A 101 7.69 -17.15 -1.54
N LEU A 102 7.44 -15.83 -1.53
CA LEU A 102 7.49 -14.95 -2.70
C LEU A 102 8.91 -14.70 -3.23
N LEU A 103 9.97 -15.06 -2.48
CA LEU A 103 11.35 -14.96 -2.96
C LEU A 103 11.62 -15.79 -4.23
N HIS A 104 10.82 -16.83 -4.49
CA HIS A 104 10.95 -17.68 -5.68
C HIS A 104 10.29 -17.11 -6.95
N LEU A 105 9.58 -15.97 -6.85
CA LEU A 105 8.85 -15.37 -7.97
C LEU A 105 9.58 -14.17 -8.60
N VAL A 106 10.77 -13.82 -8.11
CA VAL A 106 11.62 -12.73 -8.62
C VAL A 106 12.72 -13.30 -9.51
#